data_AF-A0A817WLA3-F1
#
_entry.id   AF-A0A817WLA3-F1
#
_cell.length_a   1.000
_cell.length_b   1.000
_cell.length_c   1.000
_cell.angle_alpha   90.00
_cell.angle_beta   90.00
_cell.angle_gamma   90.00
#
_symmetry.space_group_name_H-M   'P 1'
#
loop_
_entity.id
_entity.type
_entity.pdbx_description
1 polymer ?
#
loop_
_entity_poly.entity_id
_entity_poly.type
_entity_poly.pdbx_seq_one_letter_code
_entity_poly.pdbx_strand_id
1 'polypeptide(L)'
;MASDDEEMEISKDDIEDDDDDDDDGSTSEDSADEKIDDSKQETELVAHRDIVQSNPYNYQAHIDYINLSHQYGNLEHLRFARQTMSEIYPLTQQLWLDWIRDEIRLLISNTEENKELIQLFERAVNDYLSVKIWIEYVQYRIPYYVSLNSIEELRNLFERGLSSCALHLTEGSILWAAYIETEKAILDGILLQYNQNKTNNDLKEKILQHVDYILTLYRRQLSIPLHGMDTIYYKDYNEFCQQYKEYLPTNYMEKYDLVLKNDFDHAIQQLKQCEKFEQELDNTNRSVATYRKYIEFEKEPARIQCLYERAIGMIF
;
A
#
# COMPACT_ATOMS: atom_id res chain seq x y z
N MET A 1 -44.58 36.72 -39.83
CA MET A 1 -44.72 35.35 -39.30
C MET A 1 -44.57 35.47 -37.79
N ALA A 2 -45.57 34.94 -37.09
CA ALA A 2 -45.96 35.22 -35.72
C ALA A 2 -45.08 34.51 -34.66
N SER A 3 -45.50 34.70 -33.39
CA SER A 3 -45.07 34.14 -32.10
C SER A 3 -44.15 35.09 -31.33
N ASP A 4 -44.63 36.04 -30.52
CA ASP A 4 -45.67 36.11 -29.44
C ASP A 4 -45.36 35.38 -28.12
N ASP A 5 -45.64 36.13 -27.04
CA ASP A 5 -45.95 35.82 -25.63
C ASP A 5 -44.76 35.82 -24.62
N GLU A 6 -44.53 36.83 -23.74
CA GLU A 6 -45.38 37.53 -22.72
C GLU A 6 -46.07 36.53 -21.75
N GLU A 7 -46.16 36.67 -20.43
CA GLU A 7 -45.66 37.56 -19.37
C GLU A 7 -46.18 36.95 -18.02
N MET A 8 -45.56 37.28 -16.88
CA MET A 8 -46.13 37.51 -15.52
C MET A 8 -47.16 36.52 -14.89
N GLU A 9 -47.39 36.37 -13.59
CA GLU A 9 -47.00 37.00 -12.32
C GLU A 9 -47.40 36.03 -11.17
N ILE A 10 -46.87 36.25 -9.98
CA ILE A 10 -47.18 35.53 -8.74
C ILE A 10 -48.28 36.26 -7.97
N SER A 11 -49.25 35.51 -7.43
CA SER A 11 -50.12 35.96 -6.32
C SER A 11 -50.39 34.80 -5.34
N LYS A 12 -50.16 35.06 -4.05
CA LYS A 12 -50.61 34.26 -2.90
C LYS A 12 -52.09 34.49 -2.65
N ASP A 13 -52.79 33.50 -2.09
CA ASP A 13 -53.76 33.68 -1.00
C ASP A 13 -54.02 32.34 -0.29
N ASP A 14 -54.10 32.42 1.04
CA ASP A 14 -54.35 31.35 2.02
C ASP A 14 -55.83 30.95 2.08
N ILE A 15 -56.16 29.66 2.26
CA ILE A 15 -57.38 29.19 2.96
C ILE A 15 -57.05 27.87 3.70
N GLU A 16 -57.19 27.90 5.03
CA GLU A 16 -57.33 26.76 5.94
C GLU A 16 -58.71 26.11 5.77
N ASP A 17 -58.83 24.80 5.95
CA ASP A 17 -59.97 24.19 6.65
C ASP A 17 -59.67 22.71 7.01
N ASP A 18 -59.98 22.40 8.27
CA ASP A 18 -59.97 21.12 8.98
C ASP A 18 -60.92 20.07 8.37
N ASP A 19 -60.64 18.79 8.59
CA ASP A 19 -61.49 17.88 9.40
C ASP A 19 -61.09 16.39 9.23
N ASP A 20 -60.64 15.83 10.35
CA ASP A 20 -61.05 14.57 11.00
C ASP A 20 -60.96 13.17 10.34
N ASP A 21 -60.23 12.32 11.09
CA ASP A 21 -60.55 10.96 11.54
C ASP A 21 -60.81 9.83 10.52
N ASP A 22 -59.96 8.80 10.49
CA ASP A 22 -60.03 7.69 11.47
C ASP A 22 -59.03 6.56 11.14
N ASP A 23 -58.38 6.09 12.21
CA ASP A 23 -58.05 4.71 12.59
C ASP A 23 -57.65 3.66 11.52
N ASP A 24 -56.41 3.16 11.59
CA ASP A 24 -56.23 1.71 11.81
C ASP A 24 -54.85 1.40 12.41
N GLY A 25 -54.88 0.57 13.45
CA GLY A 25 -53.75 0.22 14.30
C GLY A 25 -52.69 -0.58 13.55
N SER A 26 -51.54 0.04 13.29
CA SER A 26 -50.31 -0.72 13.04
C SER A 26 -49.72 -1.13 14.38
N THR A 27 -49.98 -2.39 14.73
CA THR A 27 -49.24 -3.16 15.72
C THR A 27 -47.76 -2.81 15.66
N SER A 28 -47.26 -2.23 16.76
CA SER A 28 -45.83 -2.16 17.05
C SER A 28 -45.36 -3.60 17.20
N GLU A 29 -44.99 -4.21 16.08
CA GLU A 29 -44.09 -5.34 16.09
C GLU A 29 -42.81 -4.82 16.72
N ASP A 30 -42.66 -5.14 18.01
CA ASP A 30 -41.39 -5.19 18.71
C ASP A 30 -40.40 -5.85 17.76
N SER A 31 -39.65 -5.02 17.04
CA SER A 31 -38.40 -5.42 16.46
C SER A 31 -37.58 -5.84 17.65
N ALA A 32 -37.54 -7.16 17.86
CA ALA A 32 -36.65 -7.81 18.78
C ALA A 32 -35.25 -7.30 18.44
N ASP A 33 -34.86 -6.25 19.15
CA ASP A 33 -33.49 -5.90 19.40
C ASP A 33 -32.97 -7.13 20.14
N GLU A 34 -32.45 -8.10 19.36
CA GLU A 34 -31.66 -9.20 19.88
C GLU A 34 -30.53 -8.53 20.64
N LYS A 35 -30.76 -8.34 21.95
CA LYS A 35 -29.70 -8.01 22.90
C LYS A 35 -28.68 -9.10 22.72
N ILE A 36 -27.65 -8.78 21.96
CA ILE A 36 -26.43 -9.54 21.84
C ILE A 36 -26.07 -9.91 23.28
N ASP A 37 -26.05 -11.21 23.56
CA ASP A 37 -25.77 -11.70 24.90
C ASP A 37 -24.27 -11.55 25.14
N ASP A 38 -23.83 -10.32 25.39
CA ASP A 38 -22.43 -9.92 25.60
C ASP A 38 -21.76 -10.83 26.64
N SER A 39 -22.55 -11.34 27.61
CA SER A 39 -22.10 -12.29 28.63
C SER A 39 -21.74 -13.66 28.06
N LYS A 40 -22.50 -14.18 27.08
CA LYS A 40 -22.16 -15.43 26.39
C LYS A 40 -20.94 -15.26 25.50
N GLN A 41 -20.88 -14.17 24.73
CA GLN A 41 -19.74 -13.88 23.86
C GLN A 41 -18.43 -13.79 24.65
N GLU A 42 -18.45 -13.07 25.77
CA GLU A 42 -17.29 -12.96 26.66
C GLU A 42 -16.87 -14.33 27.22
N THR A 43 -17.83 -15.17 27.63
CA THR A 43 -17.54 -16.53 28.13
C THR A 43 -16.85 -17.40 27.07
N GLU A 44 -17.31 -17.32 25.82
CA GLU A 44 -16.69 -18.06 24.70
C GLU A 44 -15.28 -17.54 24.39
N LEU A 45 -15.07 -16.21 24.39
CA LEU A 45 -13.75 -15.61 24.18
C LEU A 45 -12.74 -16.00 25.26
N VAL A 46 -13.15 -16.02 26.53
CA VAL A 46 -12.29 -16.46 27.64
C VAL A 46 -11.94 -17.94 27.49
N ALA A 47 -12.88 -18.80 27.10
CA ALA A 47 -12.59 -20.21 26.88
C ALA A 47 -11.56 -20.43 25.77
N HIS A 48 -11.68 -19.71 24.64
CA HIS A 48 -10.68 -19.76 23.56
C HIS A 48 -9.31 -19.22 23.98
N ARG A 49 -9.29 -18.14 24.78
CA ARG A 49 -8.06 -17.62 25.38
C ARG A 49 -7.36 -18.67 26.24
N ASP A 50 -8.10 -19.39 27.10
CA ASP A 50 -7.55 -20.43 27.97
C ASP A 50 -6.97 -21.61 27.17
N ILE A 51 -7.61 -21.97 26.04
CA ILE A 51 -7.09 -23.00 25.12
C ILE A 51 -5.74 -22.57 24.54
N VAL A 52 -5.63 -21.33 24.07
CA VAL A 52 -4.37 -20.78 23.53
C VAL A 52 -3.29 -20.71 24.61
N GLN A 53 -3.63 -20.32 25.84
CA GLN A 53 -2.66 -20.25 26.93
C GLN A 53 -2.20 -21.63 27.43
N SER A 54 -3.11 -22.61 27.46
CA SER A 54 -2.78 -23.99 27.86
C SER A 54 -2.04 -24.77 26.78
N ASN A 55 -2.24 -24.44 25.51
CA ASN A 55 -1.53 -25.03 24.39
C ASN A 55 -1.02 -23.96 23.39
N PRO A 56 0.06 -23.22 23.74
CA PRO A 56 0.55 -22.07 22.96
C PRO A 56 1.00 -22.42 21.55
N TYR A 57 1.38 -23.68 21.29
CA TYR A 57 1.86 -24.11 19.99
C TYR A 57 0.74 -24.62 19.06
N ASN A 58 -0.52 -24.60 19.49
CA ASN A 58 -1.63 -24.97 18.61
C ASN A 58 -2.00 -23.81 17.67
N TYR A 59 -1.49 -23.86 16.43
CA TYR A 59 -1.76 -22.84 15.41
C TYR A 59 -3.26 -22.61 15.16
N GLN A 60 -4.04 -23.68 15.02
CA GLN A 60 -5.48 -23.56 14.72
C GLN A 60 -6.23 -22.87 15.88
N ALA A 61 -5.85 -23.15 17.13
CA ALA A 61 -6.48 -22.50 18.28
C ALA A 61 -6.27 -20.97 18.28
N HIS A 62 -5.10 -20.49 17.85
CA HIS A 62 -4.86 -19.05 17.68
C HIS A 62 -5.74 -18.45 16.58
N ILE A 63 -5.83 -19.12 15.42
CA ILE A 63 -6.66 -18.67 14.30
C ILE A 63 -8.14 -18.60 14.70
N ASP A 64 -8.65 -19.65 15.36
CA ASP A 64 -10.04 -19.69 15.81
C ASP A 64 -10.33 -18.57 16.80
N TYR A 65 -9.40 -18.31 17.72
CA TYR A 65 -9.54 -17.23 18.71
C TYR A 65 -9.50 -15.83 18.08
N ILE A 66 -8.62 -15.60 17.10
CA ILE A 66 -8.56 -14.33 16.34
C ILE A 66 -9.88 -14.11 15.59
N ASN A 67 -10.36 -15.14 14.87
CA ASN A 67 -11.59 -15.05 14.08
C ASN A 67 -12.81 -14.77 14.96
N LEU A 68 -12.92 -15.46 16.10
CA LEU A 68 -14.01 -15.28 17.05
C LEU A 68 -13.98 -13.87 17.66
N SER A 69 -12.80 -13.40 18.08
CA SER A 69 -12.62 -12.05 18.63
C SER A 69 -13.01 -10.96 17.63
N HIS A 70 -12.64 -11.15 16.36
CA HIS A 70 -13.01 -10.24 15.27
C HIS A 70 -14.52 -10.29 15.00
N GLN A 71 -15.14 -11.48 14.99
CA GLN A 71 -16.58 -11.65 14.77
C GLN A 71 -17.41 -10.92 15.83
N TYR A 72 -16.99 -10.95 17.09
CA TYR A 72 -17.67 -10.26 18.19
C TYR A 72 -17.28 -8.78 18.33
N GLY A 73 -16.34 -8.29 17.52
CA GLY A 73 -15.87 -6.90 17.62
C GLY A 73 -15.15 -6.57 18.93
N ASN A 74 -14.70 -7.58 19.68
CA ASN A 74 -13.99 -7.38 20.94
C ASN A 74 -12.51 -7.09 20.67
N LEU A 75 -12.17 -5.80 20.62
CA LEU A 75 -10.84 -5.31 20.25
C LEU A 75 -9.75 -5.70 21.26
N GLU A 76 -10.09 -5.82 22.55
CA GLU A 76 -9.13 -6.21 23.58
C GLU A 76 -8.70 -7.67 23.40
N HIS A 77 -9.66 -8.57 23.24
CA HIS A 77 -9.39 -9.97 22.95
C HIS A 77 -8.66 -10.14 21.61
N LEU A 78 -9.04 -9.37 20.59
CA LEU A 78 -8.42 -9.43 19.27
C LEU A 78 -6.95 -8.99 19.30
N ARG A 79 -6.63 -7.89 19.98
CA ARG A 79 -5.24 -7.43 20.19
C ARG A 79 -4.43 -8.47 20.96
N PHE A 80 -4.99 -9.02 22.04
CA PHE A 80 -4.32 -10.05 22.84
C PHE A 80 -4.05 -11.32 22.02
N ALA A 81 -5.03 -11.78 21.24
CA ALA A 81 -4.91 -12.97 20.39
C ALA A 81 -3.79 -12.80 19.36
N ARG A 82 -3.79 -11.68 18.62
CA ARG A 82 -2.78 -11.37 17.60
C ARG A 82 -1.38 -11.21 18.20
N GLN A 83 -1.26 -10.51 19.33
CA GLN A 83 0.01 -10.36 20.04
C GLN A 83 0.55 -11.72 20.50
N THR A 84 -0.27 -12.54 21.15
CA THR A 84 0.15 -13.86 21.65
C THR A 84 0.58 -14.78 20.50
N MET A 85 -0.15 -14.76 19.38
CA MET A 85 0.23 -15.54 18.21
C MET A 85 1.56 -15.07 17.61
N SER A 86 1.75 -13.75 17.48
CA SER A 86 2.95 -13.15 16.87
C SER A 86 4.24 -13.36 17.66
N GLU A 87 4.13 -13.66 18.97
CA GLU A 87 5.29 -13.99 19.81
C GLU A 87 5.83 -15.40 19.56
N ILE A 88 5.00 -16.27 18.97
CA ILE A 88 5.31 -17.69 18.76
C ILE A 88 5.53 -17.98 17.27
N TYR A 89 4.75 -17.34 16.40
CA TYR A 89 4.74 -17.58 14.96
C TYR A 89 4.88 -16.26 14.21
N PRO A 90 5.68 -16.23 13.12
CA PRO A 90 5.54 -15.19 12.10
C PRO A 90 4.09 -15.21 11.60
N LEU A 91 3.41 -14.06 11.63
CA LEU A 91 2.03 -14.02 11.15
C LEU A 91 2.01 -13.96 9.62
N THR A 92 0.93 -14.37 8.98
CA THR A 92 0.82 -14.23 7.52
C THR A 92 0.66 -12.76 7.11
N GLN A 93 0.94 -12.45 5.83
CA GLN A 93 0.70 -11.13 5.24
C GLN A 93 -0.70 -10.58 5.58
N GLN A 94 -1.71 -11.45 5.48
CA GLN A 94 -3.09 -11.06 5.71
C GLN A 94 -3.33 -10.70 7.18
N LEU A 95 -2.86 -11.53 8.12
CA LEU A 95 -3.04 -11.28 9.56
C LEU A 95 -2.36 -9.98 10.01
N TRP A 96 -1.15 -9.70 9.51
CA TRP A 96 -0.47 -8.44 9.80
C TRP A 96 -1.22 -7.23 9.23
N LEU A 97 -1.65 -7.29 7.97
CA LEU A 97 -2.38 -6.19 7.34
C LEU A 97 -3.72 -5.93 8.02
N ASP A 98 -4.46 -6.97 8.39
CA ASP A 98 -5.73 -6.83 9.10
C ASP A 98 -5.53 -6.18 10.47
N TRP A 99 -4.49 -6.59 11.20
CA TRP A 99 -4.14 -5.97 12.46
C TRP A 99 -3.76 -4.49 12.30
N ILE A 100 -2.84 -4.19 11.39
CA ILE A 100 -2.40 -2.82 11.11
C ILE A 100 -3.59 -1.93 10.75
N ARG A 101 -4.49 -2.40 9.89
CA ARG A 101 -5.65 -1.62 9.44
C ARG A 101 -6.67 -1.41 10.54
N ASP A 102 -6.88 -2.40 11.42
CA ASP A 102 -7.69 -2.22 12.62
C ASP A 102 -7.10 -1.11 13.51
N GLU A 103 -5.79 -1.16 13.79
CA GLU A 103 -5.14 -0.14 14.61
C GLU A 103 -5.20 1.26 13.98
N ILE A 104 -5.01 1.37 12.66
CA ILE A 104 -5.16 2.63 11.92
C ILE A 104 -6.57 3.20 12.10
N ARG A 105 -7.62 2.35 12.00
CA ARG A 105 -9.01 2.80 12.18
C ARG A 105 -9.32 3.29 13.59
N LEU A 106 -8.61 2.78 14.59
CA LEU A 106 -8.81 3.14 16.00
C LEU A 106 -8.05 4.43 16.40
N LEU A 107 -7.26 5.01 15.50
CA LEU A 107 -6.54 6.24 15.78
C LEU A 107 -7.49 7.42 15.93
N ILE A 108 -7.62 7.92 17.16
CA ILE A 108 -8.41 9.11 17.48
C ILE A 108 -7.68 10.39 17.02
N SER A 109 -6.34 10.37 17.01
CA SER A 109 -5.50 11.47 16.54
C SER A 109 -4.44 10.96 15.56
N ASN A 110 -4.47 11.53 14.35
CA ASN A 110 -3.48 11.28 13.30
C ASN A 110 -2.23 12.10 13.61
N THR A 111 -1.39 11.61 14.51
CA THR A 111 -0.11 12.24 14.86
C THR A 111 1.03 11.44 14.23
N GLU A 112 2.08 12.12 13.77
CA GLU A 112 3.23 11.45 13.12
C GLU A 112 3.94 10.46 14.06
N GLU A 113 3.80 10.67 15.38
CA GLU A 113 4.50 9.94 16.43
C GLU A 113 3.69 8.79 17.02
N ASN A 114 2.78 8.15 16.27
CA ASN A 114 2.15 6.94 16.80
C ASN A 114 3.17 5.79 16.88
N LYS A 115 3.97 5.80 17.96
CA LYS A 115 5.09 4.89 18.20
C LYS A 115 4.65 3.44 18.25
N GLU A 116 3.47 3.17 18.79
CA GLU A 116 2.92 1.81 18.88
C GLU A 116 2.60 1.26 17.49
N LEU A 117 1.93 2.05 16.64
CA LEU A 117 1.63 1.64 15.27
C LEU A 117 2.89 1.53 14.41
N ILE A 118 3.85 2.45 14.57
CA ILE A 118 5.15 2.36 13.91
C ILE A 118 5.87 1.07 14.33
N GLN A 119 5.91 0.75 15.62
CA GLN A 119 6.49 -0.51 16.09
C GLN A 119 5.77 -1.74 15.53
N LEU A 120 4.45 -1.65 15.34
CA LEU A 120 3.68 -2.71 14.70
C LEU A 120 4.10 -2.93 13.25
N PHE A 121 4.24 -1.86 12.47
CA PHE A 121 4.79 -1.93 11.12
C PHE A 121 6.21 -2.50 11.10
N GLU A 122 7.09 -2.01 11.99
CA GLU A 122 8.47 -2.49 12.10
C GLU A 122 8.54 -3.99 12.41
N ARG A 123 7.64 -4.52 13.23
CA ARG A 123 7.53 -5.97 13.45
C ARG A 123 7.08 -6.68 12.18
N ALA A 124 6.00 -6.19 11.56
CA ALA A 124 5.42 -6.82 10.38
C ALA A 124 6.39 -6.92 9.19
N VAL A 125 7.19 -5.88 8.94
CA VAL A 125 8.18 -5.88 7.82
C VAL A 125 9.40 -6.77 8.07
N ASN A 126 9.63 -7.20 9.32
CA ASN A 126 10.75 -8.06 9.69
C ASN A 126 10.38 -9.56 9.71
N ASP A 127 9.09 -9.92 9.69
CA ASP A 127 8.65 -11.32 9.73
C ASP A 127 8.87 -12.05 8.39
N TYR A 128 8.59 -11.39 7.26
CA TYR A 128 8.80 -11.94 5.90
C TYR A 128 8.81 -10.81 4.88
N LEU A 129 9.40 -11.10 3.71
CA LEU A 129 9.37 -10.21 2.56
C LEU A 129 7.92 -10.03 2.08
N SER A 130 7.37 -8.84 2.29
CA SER A 130 6.02 -8.47 1.86
C SER A 130 5.98 -7.07 1.28
N VAL A 131 5.81 -6.97 -0.04
CA VAL A 131 5.64 -5.68 -0.72
C VAL A 131 4.41 -4.95 -0.18
N LYS A 132 3.31 -5.67 0.09
CA LYS A 132 2.05 -5.04 0.50
C LYS A 132 2.14 -4.38 1.87
N ILE A 133 2.88 -4.97 2.81
CA ILE A 133 3.08 -4.36 4.14
C ILE A 133 3.96 -3.11 4.02
N TRP A 134 5.02 -3.16 3.21
CA TRP A 134 5.83 -1.97 2.93
C TRP A 134 5.01 -0.85 2.29
N ILE A 135 4.12 -1.17 1.34
CA ILE A 135 3.21 -0.21 0.72
C ILE A 135 2.26 0.42 1.75
N GLU A 136 1.62 -0.39 2.58
CA GLU A 136 0.74 0.11 3.65
C GLU A 136 1.51 1.03 4.62
N TYR A 137 2.76 0.67 4.94
CA TYR A 137 3.62 1.45 5.82
C TYR A 137 3.98 2.81 5.21
N VAL A 138 4.49 2.86 3.98
CA VAL A 138 4.82 4.13 3.33
C VAL A 138 3.58 4.99 3.12
N GLN A 139 2.45 4.39 2.73
CA GLN A 139 1.18 5.11 2.55
C GLN A 139 0.67 5.72 3.85
N TYR A 140 0.76 4.97 4.96
CA TYR A 140 0.45 5.51 6.28
C TYR A 140 1.33 6.71 6.62
N ARG A 141 2.61 6.69 6.23
CA ARG A 141 3.57 7.73 6.58
C ARG A 141 3.52 8.98 5.69
N ILE A 142 3.16 8.86 4.42
CA ILE A 142 3.14 9.98 3.44
C ILE A 142 2.45 11.26 3.96
N PRO A 143 1.23 11.22 4.55
CA PRO A 143 0.50 12.44 4.96
C PRO A 143 1.22 13.30 6.01
N TYR A 144 2.16 12.72 6.74
CA TYR A 144 2.94 13.38 7.79
C TYR A 144 4.19 14.08 7.20
N TYR A 145 4.61 13.68 6.01
CA TYR A 145 5.86 14.16 5.44
C TYR A 145 5.68 15.40 4.55
N VAL A 146 5.23 16.51 5.19
CA VAL A 146 4.91 17.80 4.54
C VAL A 146 6.05 18.85 4.63
N SER A 147 7.09 18.61 5.44
CA SER A 147 8.21 19.52 5.63
C SER A 147 9.51 18.98 5.00
N LEU A 148 10.46 19.86 4.67
CA LEU A 148 11.73 19.44 4.04
C LEU A 148 12.55 18.45 4.90
N ASN A 149 12.57 18.63 6.23
CA ASN A 149 13.25 17.69 7.13
C ASN A 149 12.55 16.34 7.18
N SER A 150 11.24 16.34 6.97
CA SER A 150 10.42 15.15 7.10
C SER A 150 10.42 14.34 5.79
N ILE A 151 10.66 14.96 4.63
CA ILE A 151 10.87 14.25 3.34
C ILE A 151 12.05 13.27 3.38
N GLU A 152 13.17 13.61 4.02
CA GLU A 152 14.34 12.72 4.05
C GLU A 152 14.08 11.43 4.84
N GLU A 153 13.28 11.51 5.90
CA GLU A 153 12.85 10.31 6.64
C GLU A 153 11.93 9.42 5.79
N LEU A 154 11.02 10.03 5.01
CA LEU A 154 10.18 9.29 4.07
C LEU A 154 11.02 8.58 3.01
N ARG A 155 12.03 9.27 2.45
CA ARG A 155 12.98 8.68 1.50
C ARG A 155 13.73 7.51 2.13
N ASN A 156 14.21 7.68 3.37
CA ASN A 156 14.85 6.59 4.11
C ASN A 156 13.91 5.38 4.25
N LEU A 157 12.63 5.62 4.56
CA LEU A 157 11.64 4.54 4.65
C LEU A 157 11.45 3.82 3.31
N PHE A 158 11.36 4.56 2.19
CA PHE A 158 11.33 3.96 0.86
C PHE A 158 12.59 3.15 0.55
N GLU A 159 13.78 3.68 0.84
CA GLU A 159 15.05 2.98 0.60
C GLU A 159 15.19 1.70 1.44
N ARG A 160 14.66 1.70 2.67
CA ARG A 160 14.55 0.49 3.49
C ARG A 160 13.63 -0.54 2.84
N GLY A 161 12.45 -0.13 2.38
CA GLY A 161 11.55 -1.01 1.67
C GLY A 161 12.16 -1.55 0.37
N LEU A 162 12.84 -0.71 -0.41
CA LEU A 162 13.54 -1.12 -1.63
C LEU A 162 14.67 -2.10 -1.33
N SER A 163 15.43 -1.89 -0.25
CA SER A 163 16.47 -2.83 0.17
C SER A 163 15.91 -4.23 0.47
N SER A 164 14.64 -4.31 0.91
CA SER A 164 13.96 -5.58 1.18
C SER A 164 13.28 -6.18 -0.05
N CYS A 165 12.60 -5.36 -0.86
CA CYS A 165 11.60 -5.84 -1.81
C CYS A 165 11.82 -5.40 -3.26
N ALA A 166 12.81 -4.54 -3.56
CA ALA A 166 13.00 -3.98 -4.90
C ALA A 166 13.24 -5.03 -6.00
N LEU A 167 13.73 -6.21 -5.62
CA LEU A 167 14.07 -7.31 -6.54
C LEU A 167 12.93 -8.34 -6.68
N HIS A 168 11.79 -8.11 -6.02
CA HIS A 168 10.65 -9.02 -6.13
C HIS A 168 10.05 -8.93 -7.55
N LEU A 169 10.34 -9.93 -8.39
CA LEU A 169 10.10 -9.85 -9.83
C LEU A 169 8.67 -9.45 -10.22
N THR A 170 7.65 -9.94 -9.51
CA THR A 170 6.23 -9.71 -9.82
C THR A 170 5.60 -8.50 -9.11
N GLU A 171 6.19 -8.04 -8.01
CA GLU A 171 5.53 -7.07 -7.10
C GLU A 171 6.43 -5.89 -6.73
N GLY A 172 7.75 -6.01 -6.86
CA GLY A 172 8.72 -4.98 -6.49
C GLY A 172 8.52 -3.67 -7.26
N SER A 173 7.96 -3.74 -8.48
CA SER A 173 7.60 -2.56 -9.28
C SER A 173 6.56 -1.66 -8.57
N ILE A 174 5.72 -2.22 -7.70
CA ILE A 174 4.71 -1.47 -6.93
C ILE A 174 5.40 -0.47 -5.98
N LEU A 175 6.47 -0.90 -5.29
CA LEU A 175 7.19 -0.05 -4.35
C LEU A 175 8.01 1.04 -5.06
N TRP A 176 8.64 0.69 -6.18
CA TRP A 176 9.29 1.67 -7.05
C TRP A 176 8.30 2.72 -7.56
N ALA A 177 7.12 2.30 -8.02
CA ALA A 177 6.10 3.20 -8.53
C ALA A 177 5.61 4.16 -7.43
N ALA A 178 5.35 3.64 -6.23
CA ALA A 178 4.95 4.46 -5.08
C ALA A 178 6.02 5.52 -4.73
N TYR A 179 7.30 5.15 -4.78
CA TYR A 179 8.39 6.08 -4.50
C TYR A 179 8.50 7.17 -5.58
N ILE A 180 8.56 6.77 -6.85
CA ILE A 180 8.66 7.70 -7.98
C ILE A 180 7.46 8.65 -8.00
N GLU A 181 6.25 8.16 -7.74
CA GLU A 181 5.05 8.99 -7.71
C GLU A 181 5.05 10.00 -6.56
N THR A 182 5.56 9.59 -5.40
CA THR A 182 5.75 10.51 -4.27
C THR A 182 6.73 11.62 -4.62
N GLU A 183 7.86 11.29 -5.26
CA GLU A 183 8.85 12.27 -5.68
C GLU A 183 8.32 13.20 -6.79
N LYS A 184 7.48 12.69 -7.71
CA LYS A 184 6.77 13.53 -8.69
C LYS A 184 5.81 14.51 -8.02
N ALA A 185 5.05 14.07 -7.02
CA ALA A 185 4.16 14.97 -6.27
C ALA A 185 4.94 16.08 -5.55
N ILE A 186 6.13 15.77 -4.99
CA ILE A 186 7.04 16.77 -4.42
C ILE A 186 7.52 17.75 -5.51
N LEU A 187 7.93 17.24 -6.68
CA LEU A 187 8.36 18.06 -7.82
C LEU A 187 7.27 19.04 -8.26
N ASP A 188 6.03 18.56 -8.38
CA ASP A 188 4.88 19.37 -8.78
C ASP A 188 4.61 20.50 -7.77
N GLY A 189 4.77 20.23 -6.48
CA GLY A 189 4.72 21.25 -5.42
C GLY A 189 5.79 22.35 -5.59
N ILE A 190 7.02 21.95 -5.92
CA ILE A 190 8.13 22.91 -6.18
C ILE A 190 7.83 23.73 -7.45
N LEU A 191 7.34 23.08 -8.50
CA LEU A 191 6.98 23.75 -9.76
C LEU A 191 5.85 24.75 -9.59
N LEU A 192 4.85 24.44 -8.76
CA LEU A 192 3.79 25.38 -8.43
C LEU A 192 4.35 26.67 -7.83
N GLN A 193 5.29 26.55 -6.88
CA GLN A 193 5.97 27.71 -6.27
C GLN A 193 6.82 28.48 -7.29
N TYR A 194 7.56 27.78 -8.14
CA TYR A 194 8.36 28.41 -9.19
C TYR A 194 7.51 29.15 -10.22
N ASN A 195 6.36 28.59 -10.62
CA ASN A 195 5.45 29.22 -11.57
C ASN A 195 4.82 30.52 -11.03
N GLN A 196 4.68 30.65 -9.72
CA GLN A 196 4.26 31.89 -9.05
C GLN A 196 5.36 32.95 -9.02
N ASN A 197 6.64 32.55 -9.07
CA ASN A 197 7.79 33.45 -9.03
C ASN A 197 8.93 32.98 -9.96
N LYS A 198 8.73 33.13 -11.29
CA LYS A 198 9.58 32.58 -12.36
C LYS A 198 11.00 33.13 -12.44
N THR A 199 11.35 34.11 -11.61
CA THR A 199 12.71 34.69 -11.55
C THR A 199 13.55 34.11 -10.41
N ASN A 200 13.01 33.18 -9.63
CA ASN A 200 13.72 32.56 -8.53
C ASN A 200 14.68 31.45 -9.03
N ASN A 201 15.96 31.80 -9.15
CA ASN A 201 17.01 30.89 -9.59
C ASN A 201 17.19 29.69 -8.63
N ASP A 202 17.01 29.88 -7.32
CA ASP A 202 17.15 28.80 -6.33
C ASP A 202 16.06 27.73 -6.51
N LEU A 203 14.82 28.15 -6.81
CA LEU A 203 13.74 27.21 -7.13
C LEU A 203 13.99 26.47 -8.44
N LYS A 204 14.51 27.16 -9.46
CA LYS A 204 14.89 26.51 -10.72
C LYS A 204 15.97 25.47 -10.50
N GLU A 205 16.98 25.75 -9.69
CA GLU A 205 18.03 24.80 -9.34
C GLU A 205 17.46 23.57 -8.61
N LYS A 206 16.56 23.77 -7.64
CA LYS A 206 15.86 22.66 -6.97
C LYS A 206 15.08 21.78 -7.93
N ILE A 207 14.41 22.35 -8.92
CA ILE A 207 13.70 21.59 -9.96
C ILE A 207 14.69 20.73 -10.75
N LEU A 208 15.81 21.31 -11.21
CA LEU A 208 16.84 20.57 -11.95
C LEU A 208 17.40 19.39 -11.14
N GLN A 209 17.75 19.63 -9.88
CA GLN A 209 18.26 18.59 -8.97
C GLN A 209 17.23 17.47 -8.74
N HIS A 210 15.96 17.84 -8.56
CA HIS A 210 14.91 16.88 -8.26
C HIS A 210 14.46 16.07 -9.50
N VAL A 211 14.50 16.67 -10.69
CA VAL A 211 14.34 15.94 -11.96
C VAL A 211 15.46 14.90 -12.13
N ASP A 212 16.72 15.27 -11.90
CA ASP A 212 17.85 14.34 -11.97
C ASP A 212 17.74 13.18 -10.94
N TYR A 213 17.21 13.48 -9.76
CA TYR A 213 16.93 12.48 -8.75
C TYR A 213 15.87 11.46 -9.19
N ILE A 214 14.72 11.92 -9.72
CA ILE A 214 13.67 11.03 -10.25
C ILE A 214 14.20 10.19 -11.42
N LEU A 215 15.00 10.78 -12.30
CA LEU A 215 15.66 10.05 -13.39
C LEU A 215 16.52 8.92 -12.83
N THR A 216 17.32 9.20 -11.78
CA THR A 216 18.14 8.19 -11.10
C THR A 216 17.29 7.05 -10.52
N LEU A 217 16.10 7.33 -9.99
CA LEU A 217 15.16 6.29 -9.55
C LEU A 217 14.67 5.43 -10.72
N TYR A 218 14.25 6.04 -11.84
CA TYR A 218 13.87 5.30 -13.05
C TYR A 218 15.00 4.40 -13.53
N ARG A 219 16.24 4.92 -13.58
CA ARG A 219 17.38 4.11 -13.99
C ARG A 219 17.62 2.92 -13.07
N ARG A 220 17.56 3.12 -11.76
CA ARG A 220 17.69 2.03 -10.78
C ARG A 220 16.61 0.97 -11.00
N GLN A 221 15.35 1.36 -11.16
CA GLN A 221 14.24 0.43 -11.41
C GLN A 221 14.40 -0.32 -12.73
N LEU A 222 14.71 0.38 -13.82
CA LEU A 222 14.82 -0.17 -15.17
C LEU A 222 16.08 -1.04 -15.38
N SER A 223 17.00 -1.00 -14.42
CA SER A 223 18.16 -1.92 -14.36
C SER A 223 17.82 -3.26 -13.70
N ILE A 224 16.59 -3.44 -13.19
CA ILE A 224 16.15 -4.64 -12.47
C ILE A 224 15.11 -5.37 -13.34
N PRO A 225 15.21 -6.71 -13.49
CA PRO A 225 14.26 -7.50 -14.27
C PRO A 225 12.91 -7.64 -13.54
N LEU A 226 12.05 -6.63 -13.63
CA LEU A 226 10.72 -6.59 -13.02
C LEU A 226 9.61 -6.69 -14.07
N HIS A 227 8.48 -7.31 -13.71
CA HIS A 227 7.28 -7.28 -14.54
C HIS A 227 6.82 -5.84 -14.85
N GLY A 228 6.43 -5.61 -16.10
CA GLY A 228 5.94 -4.33 -16.59
C GLY A 228 7.02 -3.28 -16.89
N MET A 229 8.31 -3.65 -16.79
CA MET A 229 9.42 -2.71 -17.05
C MET A 229 9.42 -2.14 -18.48
N ASP A 230 8.85 -2.85 -19.46
CA ASP A 230 8.66 -2.38 -20.82
C ASP A 230 7.69 -1.20 -20.89
N THR A 231 6.56 -1.30 -20.19
CA THR A 231 5.58 -0.20 -20.09
C THR A 231 6.23 0.99 -19.40
N ILE A 232 6.97 0.77 -18.31
CA ILE A 232 7.66 1.84 -17.59
C ILE A 232 8.67 2.55 -18.51
N TYR A 233 9.47 1.80 -19.27
CA TYR A 233 10.46 2.37 -20.17
C TYR A 233 9.82 3.11 -21.36
N TYR A 234 8.91 2.46 -22.08
CA TYR A 234 8.36 2.99 -23.32
C TYR A 234 7.30 4.06 -23.11
N LYS A 235 6.65 4.09 -21.93
CA LYS A 235 5.60 5.04 -21.58
C LYS A 235 6.03 5.96 -20.44
N ASP A 236 6.00 5.50 -19.20
CA ASP A 236 6.03 6.37 -18.01
C ASP A 236 7.32 7.22 -17.92
N TYR A 237 8.47 6.61 -18.21
CA TYR A 237 9.76 7.30 -18.26
C TYR A 237 9.84 8.30 -19.42
N ASN A 238 9.39 7.93 -20.62
CA ASN A 238 9.40 8.80 -21.78
C ASN A 238 8.44 10.00 -21.62
N GLU A 239 7.25 9.75 -21.07
CA GLU A 239 6.28 10.80 -20.73
C GLU A 239 6.87 11.78 -19.72
N PHE A 240 7.54 11.28 -18.68
CA PHE A 240 8.27 12.12 -17.72
C PHE A 240 9.36 12.96 -18.41
N CYS A 241 10.20 12.36 -19.24
CA CYS A 241 11.25 13.09 -19.98
C CYS A 241 10.67 14.17 -20.90
N GLN A 242 9.54 13.88 -21.56
CA GLN A 242 8.86 14.84 -22.43
C GLN A 242 8.26 15.99 -21.63
N GLN A 243 7.61 15.69 -20.50
CA GLN A 243 6.98 16.68 -19.62
C GLN A 243 8.00 17.65 -19.02
N TYR A 244 9.17 17.14 -18.60
CA TYR A 244 10.20 17.94 -17.94
C TYR A 244 11.41 18.24 -18.83
N LYS A 245 11.22 18.25 -20.17
CA LYS A 245 12.28 18.44 -21.17
C LYS A 245 13.19 19.66 -20.92
N GLU A 246 12.62 20.76 -20.43
CA GLU A 246 13.33 22.01 -20.14
C GLU A 246 14.23 21.93 -18.90
N TYR A 247 14.02 20.92 -18.06
CA TYR A 247 14.72 20.68 -16.80
C TYR A 247 15.61 19.44 -16.82
N LEU A 248 15.74 18.78 -17.99
CA LEU A 248 16.64 17.64 -18.14
C LEU A 248 18.11 18.08 -17.99
N PRO A 249 18.99 17.22 -17.45
CA PRO A 249 20.42 17.48 -17.38
C PRO A 249 21.03 17.84 -18.74
N THR A 250 22.12 18.62 -18.74
CA THR A 250 22.84 18.94 -19.98
C THR A 250 23.42 17.65 -20.59
N ASN A 251 23.30 17.48 -21.91
CA ASN A 251 23.71 16.27 -22.65
C ASN A 251 22.98 14.98 -22.21
N TYR A 252 21.78 15.11 -21.65
CA TYR A 252 20.96 13.99 -21.22
C TYR A 252 20.87 12.87 -22.26
N MET A 253 20.46 13.20 -23.49
CA MET A 253 20.29 12.21 -24.57
C MET A 253 21.59 11.53 -25.02
N GLU A 254 22.74 12.19 -24.88
CA GLU A 254 24.01 11.66 -25.37
C GLU A 254 24.66 10.66 -24.41
N LYS A 255 24.38 10.78 -23.11
CA LYS A 255 25.05 9.96 -22.09
C LYS A 255 24.09 9.17 -21.22
N TYR A 256 23.03 9.80 -20.74
CA TYR A 256 22.11 9.17 -19.79
C TYR A 256 21.26 8.11 -20.48
N ASP A 257 20.62 8.49 -21.61
CA ASP A 257 19.71 7.60 -22.34
C ASP A 257 20.41 6.37 -22.90
N LEU A 258 21.66 6.49 -23.36
CA LEU A 258 22.43 5.36 -23.87
C LEU A 258 22.77 4.35 -22.77
N VAL A 259 23.20 4.84 -21.60
CA VAL A 259 23.52 3.98 -20.45
C VAL A 259 22.24 3.30 -19.94
N LEU A 260 21.17 4.07 -19.75
CA LEU A 260 19.88 3.53 -19.35
C LEU A 260 19.36 2.49 -20.34
N LYS A 261 19.49 2.74 -21.64
CA LYS A 261 19.05 1.80 -22.67
C LYS A 261 19.80 0.48 -22.58
N ASN A 262 21.11 0.52 -22.36
CA ASN A 262 21.91 -0.69 -22.17
C ASN A 262 21.50 -1.45 -20.89
N ASP A 263 21.35 -0.73 -19.77
CA ASP A 263 20.91 -1.30 -18.49
C ASP A 263 19.51 -1.98 -18.66
N PHE A 264 18.58 -1.30 -19.34
CA PHE A 264 17.25 -1.82 -19.68
C PHE A 264 17.30 -3.05 -20.60
N ASP A 265 18.09 -3.00 -21.67
CA ASP A 265 18.20 -4.10 -22.64
C ASP A 265 18.80 -5.36 -22.00
N HIS A 266 19.68 -5.20 -21.00
CA HIS A 266 20.17 -6.31 -20.20
C HIS A 266 19.08 -6.87 -19.28
N ALA A 267 18.42 -5.99 -18.51
CA ALA A 267 17.39 -6.38 -17.55
C ALA A 267 16.17 -7.05 -18.23
N ILE A 268 15.72 -6.56 -19.40
CA ILE A 268 14.60 -7.18 -20.13
C ILE A 268 14.98 -8.57 -20.68
N GLN A 269 16.24 -8.81 -21.03
CA GLN A 269 16.70 -10.14 -21.43
C GLN A 269 16.73 -11.10 -20.24
N GLN A 270 17.16 -10.62 -19.07
CA GLN A 270 17.15 -11.40 -17.84
C GLN A 270 15.71 -11.72 -17.41
N LEU A 271 14.79 -10.75 -17.53
CA LEU A 271 13.37 -10.96 -17.23
C LEU A 271 12.78 -12.11 -18.05
N LYS A 272 13.01 -12.13 -19.37
CA LYS A 272 12.54 -13.21 -20.26
C LYS A 272 13.00 -14.61 -19.85
N GLN A 273 14.17 -14.71 -19.21
CA GLN A 273 14.66 -16.00 -18.70
C GLN A 273 13.92 -16.38 -17.42
N CYS A 274 13.71 -15.41 -16.54
CA CYS A 274 13.04 -15.56 -15.26
C CYS A 274 11.54 -15.89 -15.40
N GLU A 275 10.86 -15.32 -16.40
CA GLU A 275 9.45 -15.57 -16.69
C GLU A 275 9.13 -17.06 -16.90
N LYS A 276 10.08 -17.84 -17.43
CA LYS A 276 9.89 -19.29 -17.61
C LYS A 276 9.72 -20.00 -16.26
N PHE A 277 10.47 -19.57 -15.25
CA PHE A 277 10.39 -20.13 -13.90
C PHE A 277 9.16 -19.61 -13.15
N GLU A 278 8.79 -18.34 -13.34
CA GLU A 278 7.57 -17.79 -12.74
C GLU A 278 6.31 -18.49 -13.28
N GLN A 279 6.26 -18.80 -14.57
CA GLN A 279 5.18 -19.61 -15.17
C GLN A 279 5.17 -21.04 -14.61
N GLU A 280 6.33 -21.68 -14.43
CA GLU A 280 6.40 -23.01 -13.78
C GLU A 280 5.94 -22.95 -12.32
N LEU A 281 6.27 -21.86 -11.60
CA LEU A 281 5.80 -21.63 -10.24
C LEU A 281 4.28 -21.53 -10.20
N ASP A 282 3.66 -20.74 -11.07
CA ASP A 282 2.20 -20.63 -11.11
C ASP A 282 1.53 -21.99 -11.42
N ASN A 283 2.07 -22.76 -12.37
CA ASN A 283 1.55 -24.08 -12.74
C ASN A 283 1.69 -25.13 -11.62
N THR A 284 2.66 -24.96 -10.73
CA THR A 284 2.95 -25.92 -9.65
C THR A 284 2.41 -25.47 -8.29
N ASN A 285 1.55 -24.44 -8.27
CA ASN A 285 1.10 -23.77 -7.04
C ASN A 285 2.30 -23.41 -6.14
N ARG A 286 3.35 -22.86 -6.77
CA ARG A 286 4.55 -22.32 -6.13
C ARG A 286 5.28 -23.35 -5.26
N SER A 287 5.40 -24.58 -5.77
CA SER A 287 6.04 -25.67 -5.04
C SER A 287 7.52 -25.38 -4.68
N VAL A 288 7.96 -25.91 -3.54
CA VAL A 288 9.36 -25.80 -3.07
C VAL A 288 10.35 -26.37 -4.09
N ALA A 289 9.98 -27.43 -4.80
CA ALA A 289 10.82 -28.04 -5.82
C ALA A 289 11.08 -27.09 -7.01
N THR A 290 10.06 -26.33 -7.42
CA THR A 290 10.18 -25.34 -8.49
C THR A 290 11.03 -24.15 -8.06
N TYR A 291 10.83 -23.64 -6.83
CA TYR A 291 11.70 -22.59 -6.27
C TYR A 291 13.16 -23.01 -6.22
N ARG A 292 13.46 -24.27 -5.85
CA ARG A 292 14.84 -24.77 -5.84
C ARG A 292 15.50 -24.71 -7.22
N LYS A 293 14.81 -25.15 -8.28
CA LYS A 293 15.33 -25.05 -9.65
C LYS A 293 15.60 -23.60 -10.05
N TYR A 294 14.71 -22.69 -9.66
CA TYR A 294 14.85 -21.28 -9.97
C TYR A 294 16.04 -20.65 -9.22
N ILE A 295 16.22 -20.99 -7.95
CA ILE A 295 17.37 -20.56 -7.14
C ILE A 295 18.69 -21.09 -7.72
N GLU A 296 18.73 -22.33 -8.22
CA GLU A 296 19.92 -22.91 -8.86
C GLU A 296 20.28 -22.25 -10.20
N PHE A 297 19.28 -21.70 -10.90
CA PHE A 297 19.49 -20.92 -12.13
C PHE A 297 20.05 -19.52 -11.82
N GLU A 298 19.57 -18.88 -10.76
CA GLU A 298 19.95 -17.52 -10.40
C GLU A 298 21.40 -17.43 -9.93
N LYS A 299 22.08 -16.33 -10.28
CA LYS A 299 23.50 -16.11 -9.96
C LYS A 299 23.72 -14.92 -9.04
N GLU A 300 22.82 -13.94 -9.07
CA GLU A 300 22.97 -12.72 -8.29
C GLU A 300 22.55 -12.96 -6.83
N PRO A 301 23.45 -12.77 -5.84
CA PRO A 301 23.18 -13.11 -4.44
C PRO A 301 21.91 -12.47 -3.87
N ALA A 302 21.65 -11.20 -4.19
CA ALA A 302 20.47 -10.49 -3.71
C ALA A 302 19.16 -11.05 -4.31
N ARG A 303 19.19 -11.51 -5.56
CA ARG A 303 18.04 -12.16 -6.22
C ARG A 303 17.81 -13.57 -5.67
N ILE A 304 18.89 -14.30 -5.40
CA ILE A 304 18.84 -15.59 -4.70
C ILE A 304 18.18 -15.43 -3.33
N GLN A 305 18.61 -14.44 -2.54
CA GLN A 305 18.00 -14.14 -1.24
C GLN A 305 16.51 -13.83 -1.40
N CYS A 306 16.14 -12.95 -2.34
CA CYS A 306 14.73 -12.64 -2.61
C CYS A 306 13.91 -13.89 -2.96
N LEU A 307 14.46 -14.83 -3.75
CA LEU A 307 13.79 -16.09 -4.07
C LEU A 307 13.60 -17.00 -2.84
N TYR A 308 14.59 -17.06 -1.93
CA TYR A 308 14.45 -17.78 -0.67
C TYR A 308 13.34 -17.19 0.21
N GLU A 309 13.34 -15.87 0.39
CA GLU A 309 12.31 -15.17 1.18
C GLU A 309 10.91 -15.40 0.60
N ARG A 310 10.78 -15.31 -0.73
CA ARG A 310 9.53 -15.62 -1.45
C ARG A 310 9.09 -17.07 -1.23
N ALA A 311 10.01 -18.01 -1.22
CA ALA A 311 9.68 -19.42 -0.98
C ALA A 311 9.20 -19.66 0.46
N ILE A 312 9.83 -19.02 1.45
CA ILE A 312 9.44 -19.11 2.87
C ILE A 312 8.04 -18.53 3.09
N GLY A 313 7.74 -17.38 2.47
CA GLY A 313 6.43 -16.73 2.59
C GLY A 313 5.25 -17.54 2.05
N MET A 314 5.48 -18.62 1.29
CA MET A 314 4.43 -19.51 0.77
C MET A 314 4.22 -20.78 1.61
N ILE A 315 5.04 -21.02 2.64
CA ILE A 315 4.99 -22.24 3.46
C ILE A 315 3.95 -22.14 4.60
N PHE A 316 3.44 -20.94 4.86
CA PHE A 316 2.40 -20.64 5.87
C PHE A 316 1.13 -20.15 5.17
#